data_AF-A0A4Q5QLL6-F1
#
_entry.id   AF-A0A4Q5QLL6-F1
#
_cell.length_a   1.000
_cell.length_b   1.000
_cell.length_c   1.000
_cell.angle_alpha   90.00
_cell.angle_beta   90.00
_cell.angle_gamma   90.00
#
_symmetry.space_group_name_H-M   'P 1'
#
loop_
_entity.id
_entity.type
_entity.pdbx_description
1 polymer ?
#
loop_
_entity_poly.entity_id
_entity_poly.type
_entity_poly.pdbx_seq_one_letter_code
_entity_poly.pdbx_strand_id
1 'polypeptide(L)'
;MKKLLLAFCIFLFIFYIIVTFQFASNGYPGFIQDSTCFLPTAYFINHFHQLINPLYHAGLDPVHYRFLFYPPLFPYIIAWINSLMPEFYNNMYVAQNIIDVLSMFVFNL
;
A
#
# COMPACT_ATOMS: atom_id res chain seq x y z
N MET A 1 -27.72 4.73 25.52
CA MET A 1 -26.36 5.34 25.44
C MET A 1 -25.33 4.42 24.79
N LYS A 2 -25.04 3.22 25.30
CA LYS A 2 -24.02 2.32 24.72
C LYS A 2 -24.25 1.96 23.23
N LYS A 3 -25.49 1.66 22.83
CA LYS A 3 -25.84 1.36 21.43
C LYS A 3 -25.65 2.57 20.48
N LEU A 4 -25.92 3.78 20.98
CA LEU A 4 -25.74 5.02 20.21
C LEU A 4 -24.25 5.34 20.03
N LEU A 5 -23.46 5.17 21.08
CA LEU A 5 -22.00 5.32 21.01
C LEU A 5 -21.40 4.32 20.02
N LEU A 6 -21.81 3.05 20.07
CA LEU A 6 -21.35 2.03 19.13
C LEU A 6 -21.70 2.40 17.68
N ALA A 7 -22.94 2.83 17.42
CA ALA A 7 -23.35 3.27 16.08
C ALA A 7 -22.52 4.48 15.60
N PHE A 8 -22.22 5.43 16.48
CA PHE A 8 -21.38 6.57 16.17
C PHE A 8 -19.93 6.15 15.85
N CYS A 9 -19.35 5.22 16.60
CA CYS A 9 -18.02 4.67 16.30
C CYS A 9 -17.98 3.96 14.95
N ILE A 10 -19.00 3.15 14.64
CA ILE A 10 -19.12 2.46 13.34
C ILE A 10 -19.21 3.49 12.21
N PHE A 11 -20.02 4.54 12.38
CA PHE A 11 -20.14 5.62 11.40
C PHE A 11 -18.80 6.32 11.16
N LEU A 12 -18.08 6.72 12.21
CA LEU A 12 -16.77 7.36 12.08
C LEU A 12 -15.76 6.46 11.35
N PHE A 13 -15.80 5.16 11.64
CA PHE A 13 -14.92 4.19 11.00
C PHE A 13 -15.23 4.02 9.50
N ILE A 14 -16.50 3.89 9.12
CA ILE A 14 -16.92 3.84 7.71
C ILE A 14 -16.54 5.14 7.00
N PHE A 15 -16.77 6.29 7.63
CA PHE A 15 -16.41 7.60 7.08
C PHE A 15 -14.91 7.73 6.85
N TYR A 16 -14.09 7.27 7.79
CA TYR A 16 -12.63 7.22 7.66
C TYR A 16 -12.18 6.37 6.46
N ILE A 17 -12.77 5.18 6.25
CA ILE A 17 -12.45 4.33 5.10
C ILE A 17 -12.76 5.05 3.79
N ILE A 18 -13.95 5.65 3.67
CA ILE A 18 -14.36 6.35 2.45
C ILE A 18 -13.41 7.52 2.14
N VAL A 19 -13.11 8.34 3.16
CA VAL A 19 -12.25 9.52 3.00
C VAL A 19 -10.82 9.11 2.62
N THR A 20 -10.23 8.13 3.32
CA THR A 20 -8.86 7.69 3.04
C THR A 20 -8.73 7.00 1.69
N PHE A 21 -9.75 6.23 1.27
CA PHE A 21 -9.82 5.68 -0.08
C PHE A 21 -9.88 6.78 -1.14
N GLN A 22 -10.71 7.81 -0.95
CA GLN A 22 -10.77 8.95 -1.88
C GLN A 22 -9.44 9.70 -1.96
N PHE A 23 -8.74 9.89 -0.84
CA PHE A 23 -7.41 10.49 -0.85
C PHE A 23 -6.40 9.62 -1.61
N ALA A 24 -6.40 8.31 -1.37
CA ALA A 24 -5.54 7.36 -2.07
C ALA A 24 -5.81 7.34 -3.58
N SER A 25 -7.09 7.29 -4.00
CA SER A 25 -7.47 7.28 -5.41
C SER A 25 -7.08 8.57 -6.16
N ASN A 26 -7.02 9.70 -5.44
CA ASN A 26 -6.59 11.00 -5.99
C ASN A 26 -5.07 11.23 -5.87
N GLY A 27 -4.30 10.26 -5.37
CA GLY A 27 -2.84 10.36 -5.26
C GLY A 27 -2.37 11.36 -4.20
N TYR A 28 -3.18 11.61 -3.16
CA TYR A 28 -2.80 12.51 -2.08
C TYR A 28 -1.60 11.93 -1.30
N PRO A 29 -0.65 12.77 -0.83
CA PRO A 29 0.71 12.37 -0.41
C PRO A 29 0.87 11.44 0.80
N GLY A 30 -0.18 10.79 1.29
CA GLY A 30 -0.13 9.98 2.52
C GLY A 30 0.93 8.87 2.51
N PHE A 31 1.33 8.37 1.33
CA PHE A 31 2.26 7.25 1.20
C PHE A 31 3.34 7.45 0.13
N ILE A 32 3.76 8.69 -0.19
CA ILE A 32 4.72 8.95 -1.29
C ILE A 32 6.01 8.12 -1.14
N GLN A 33 6.55 8.06 0.07
CA GLN A 33 7.81 7.36 0.30
C GLN A 33 7.66 5.85 0.14
N ASP A 34 6.54 5.29 0.59
CA ASP A 34 6.27 3.87 0.44
C ASP A 34 5.93 3.52 -1.02
N SER A 35 5.12 4.34 -1.69
CA SER A 35 4.72 4.14 -3.09
C SER A 35 5.94 4.16 -4.02
N THR A 36 6.88 5.07 -3.81
CA THR A 36 8.15 5.11 -4.55
C THR A 36 9.04 3.88 -4.26
N CYS A 37 8.91 3.30 -3.08
CA CYS A 37 9.66 2.11 -2.67
C CYS A 37 9.05 0.80 -3.19
N PHE A 38 7.74 0.73 -3.37
CA PHE A 38 7.05 -0.53 -3.64
C PHE A 38 6.42 -0.59 -5.04
N LEU A 39 6.09 0.53 -5.68
CA LEU A 39 5.57 0.55 -7.06
C LEU A 39 6.56 -0.05 -8.07
N PRO A 40 7.86 0.30 -8.05
CA PRO A 40 8.82 -0.31 -8.96
C PRO A 40 8.96 -1.80 -8.66
N THR A 41 9.04 -2.17 -7.38
CA THR A 41 9.10 -3.57 -6.95
C THR A 41 7.93 -4.40 -7.46
N ALA A 42 6.70 -3.87 -7.38
CA ALA A 42 5.51 -4.54 -7.89
C ALA A 42 5.59 -4.79 -9.40
N TYR A 43 6.10 -3.82 -10.16
CA TYR A 43 6.33 -3.99 -11.59
C TYR A 43 7.34 -5.12 -11.87
N PHE A 44 8.48 -5.15 -11.16
CA PHE A 44 9.50 -6.19 -11.33
C PHE A 44 9.05 -7.58 -10.88
N ILE A 45 8.24 -7.68 -9.83
CA ILE A 45 7.63 -8.94 -9.41
C ILE A 45 6.70 -9.47 -10.52
N ASN A 46 5.80 -8.62 -11.01
CA ASN A 46 4.74 -9.03 -11.94
C ASN A 46 5.25 -9.31 -13.36
N HIS A 47 6.31 -8.63 -13.83
CA HIS A 47 6.79 -8.75 -15.21
C HIS A 47 8.11 -9.51 -15.35
N PHE A 48 8.94 -9.53 -14.30
CA PHE A 48 10.29 -10.11 -14.34
C PHE A 48 10.53 -11.17 -13.28
N HIS A 49 9.55 -11.46 -12.41
CA HIS A 49 9.67 -12.37 -11.27
C HIS A 49 10.85 -12.04 -10.34
N GLN A 50 11.17 -10.75 -10.20
CA GLN A 50 12.28 -10.27 -9.37
C GLN A 50 11.76 -9.44 -8.20
N LEU A 51 12.22 -9.76 -6.99
CA LEU A 51 11.96 -9.00 -5.77
C LEU A 51 13.03 -7.91 -5.58
N ILE A 52 13.08 -6.94 -6.49
CA ILE A 52 14.05 -5.85 -6.42
C ILE A 52 13.37 -4.51 -6.59
N ASN A 53 13.90 -3.47 -5.95
CA ASN A 53 13.64 -2.10 -6.35
C ASN A 53 14.92 -1.48 -6.92
N PRO A 54 15.00 -1.26 -8.25
CA PRO A 54 16.16 -0.62 -8.86
C PRO A 54 16.14 0.91 -8.74
N LEU A 55 15.03 1.50 -8.28
CA LEU A 55 14.86 2.94 -8.08
C LEU A 55 15.08 3.36 -6.62
N TYR A 56 15.20 2.41 -5.69
CA TYR A 56 15.43 2.71 -4.28
C TYR A 56 16.92 2.60 -3.93
N HIS A 57 17.49 3.74 -3.58
CA HIS A 57 18.89 3.83 -3.18
C HIS A 57 19.04 3.68 -1.66
N ALA A 58 19.10 2.45 -1.17
CA ALA A 58 19.32 2.18 0.26
C ALA A 58 20.73 2.55 0.78
N GLY A 59 21.62 3.04 -0.10
CA GLY A 59 23.01 3.35 0.25
C GLY A 59 23.93 2.14 0.33
N LEU A 60 23.45 0.95 -0.06
CA LEU A 60 24.16 -0.33 0.10
C LEU A 60 24.91 -0.80 -1.16
N ASP A 61 24.42 -0.48 -2.36
CA ASP A 61 25.10 -0.77 -3.63
C ASP A 61 25.05 0.45 -4.57
N PRO A 62 26.15 1.21 -4.66
CA PRO A 62 26.23 2.42 -5.49
C PRO A 62 26.44 2.14 -6.98
N VAL A 63 26.63 0.87 -7.39
CA VAL A 63 26.95 0.50 -8.78
C VAL A 63 25.73 -0.09 -9.48
N HIS A 64 25.00 -1.00 -8.84
CA HIS A 64 23.86 -1.67 -9.47
C HIS A 64 22.50 -1.15 -9.00
N TYR A 65 22.45 -0.33 -7.94
CA TYR A 65 21.23 0.29 -7.40
C TYR A 65 20.08 -0.70 -7.11
N ARG A 66 20.37 -1.98 -6.87
CA ARG A 66 19.36 -3.00 -6.62
C ARG A 66 19.22 -3.24 -5.13
N PHE A 67 18.08 -2.84 -4.57
CA PHE A 67 17.73 -3.17 -3.20
C PHE A 67 16.82 -4.41 -3.16
N LEU A 68 17.27 -5.45 -2.43
CA LEU A 68 16.45 -6.62 -2.12
C LEU A 68 15.56 -6.30 -0.92
N PHE A 69 14.25 -6.45 -1.08
CA PHE A 69 13.30 -6.21 0.02
C PHE A 69 13.21 -7.39 0.99
N TYR A 70 13.36 -7.11 2.29
CA TYR A 70 13.07 -8.06 3.34
C TYR A 70 12.24 -7.37 4.46
N PRO A 71 11.14 -7.97 4.93
CA PRO A 71 10.59 -9.26 4.52
C PRO A 71 9.89 -9.23 3.14
N PRO A 72 9.97 -10.32 2.35
CA PRO A 72 9.52 -10.35 0.95
C PRO A 72 8.00 -10.34 0.80
N LEU A 73 7.26 -10.79 1.82
CA LEU A 73 5.83 -11.02 1.75
C LEU A 73 5.04 -9.73 1.43
N PHE A 74 5.43 -8.61 2.04
CA PHE A 74 4.71 -7.36 1.88
C PHE A 74 4.75 -6.83 0.43
N PRO A 75 5.91 -6.75 -0.25
CA PRO A 75 5.97 -6.46 -1.68
C PRO A 75 5.15 -7.41 -2.57
N TYR A 76 5.10 -8.71 -2.26
CA TYR A 76 4.29 -9.66 -3.04
C TYR A 76 2.79 -9.42 -2.86
N ILE A 77 2.33 -9.13 -1.65
CA ILE A 77 0.91 -8.79 -1.38
C ILE A 77 0.53 -7.52 -2.15
N ILE A 78 1.37 -6.49 -2.07
CA ILE A 78 1.19 -5.25 -2.84
C ILE A 78 1.12 -5.53 -4.34
N ALA A 79 2.06 -6.30 -4.88
CA ALA A 79 2.14 -6.61 -6.31
C ALA A 79 0.90 -7.38 -6.79
N TRP A 80 0.42 -8.30 -5.95
CA TRP A 80 -0.81 -9.05 -6.19
C TRP A 80 -2.04 -8.15 -6.18
N ILE A 81 -2.23 -7.30 -5.17
CA ILE A 81 -3.37 -6.36 -5.12
C ILE A 81 -3.34 -5.43 -6.33
N ASN A 82 -2.17 -4.87 -6.65
CA ASN A 82 -1.99 -4.00 -7.81
C ASN A 82 -2.32 -4.69 -9.14
N SER A 83 -2.02 -5.99 -9.27
CA SER A 83 -2.36 -6.77 -10.48
C SER A 83 -3.86 -7.01 -10.69
N LEU A 84 -4.66 -6.91 -9.62
CA LEU A 84 -6.12 -7.07 -9.66
C LEU A 84 -6.83 -5.75 -9.99
N MET A 85 -6.10 -4.63 -9.97
CA MET A 85 -6.66 -3.31 -10.18
C MET A 85 -6.53 -2.87 -11.64
N PRO A 86 -7.53 -2.16 -12.18
CA PRO A 86 -7.42 -1.53 -13.51
C PRO A 86 -6.24 -0.55 -13.55
N GLU A 87 -5.52 -0.46 -14.67
CA GLU A 87 -4.30 0.34 -14.79
C GLU A 87 -4.57 1.84 -14.58
N PHE A 88 -4.25 2.35 -13.39
CA PHE A 88 -4.29 3.77 -13.05
C PHE A 88 -3.02 4.17 -12.28
N TYR A 89 -2.61 5.44 -12.40
CA TYR A 89 -1.40 5.98 -11.77
C TYR A 89 -1.40 5.88 -10.22
N ASN A 90 -2.55 5.65 -9.58
CA ASN A 90 -2.71 5.64 -8.13
C ASN A 90 -3.01 4.27 -7.52
N ASN A 91 -2.94 3.18 -8.30
CA ASN A 91 -3.23 1.83 -7.80
C ASN A 91 -2.41 1.47 -6.57
N MET A 92 -1.21 2.01 -6.47
CA MET A 92 -0.33 1.73 -5.36
C MET A 92 -0.78 2.37 -4.04
N TYR A 93 -1.19 3.65 -4.08
CA TYR A 93 -1.77 4.32 -2.92
C TYR A 93 -3.03 3.60 -2.45
N VAL A 94 -3.83 3.10 -3.40
CA VAL A 94 -5.04 2.33 -3.09
C VAL A 94 -4.69 0.96 -2.52
N ALA A 95 -3.71 0.24 -3.06
CA ALA A 95 -3.27 -1.05 -2.53
C ALA A 95 -2.75 -0.91 -1.09
N GLN A 96 -1.99 0.14 -0.81
CA GLN A 96 -1.52 0.46 0.54
C GLN A 96 -2.68 0.82 1.46
N ASN A 97 -3.62 1.66 1.02
CA ASN A 97 -4.81 1.99 1.80
C ASN A 97 -5.66 0.75 2.14
N ILE A 98 -5.81 -0.19 1.20
CA ILE A 98 -6.50 -1.47 1.45
C ILE A 98 -5.78 -2.26 2.55
N ILE A 99 -4.45 -2.39 2.46
CA ILE A 99 -3.66 -3.11 3.48
C ILE A 99 -3.77 -2.43 4.84
N ASP A 100 -3.69 -1.10 4.90
CA ASP A 100 -3.81 -0.33 6.14
C ASP A 100 -5.18 -0.53 6.79
N VAL A 101 -6.26 -0.39 6.00
CA VAL A 101 -7.62 -0.62 6.50
C VAL A 101 -7.79 -2.04 7.02
N LEU A 102 -7.31 -3.06 6.28
CA LEU A 102 -7.35 -4.45 6.72
C LEU A 102 -6.51 -4.68 7.99
N SER A 103 -5.35 -4.04 8.10
CA SER A 103 -4.49 -4.12 9.29
C SER A 103 -5.18 -3.52 10.51
N MET A 104 -5.90 -2.41 10.34
CA MET A 104 -6.71 -1.83 11.41
C MET A 104 -7.78 -2.81 11.91
N PHE A 105 -8.42 -3.58 11.03
CA PHE A 105 -9.33 -4.64 11.46
C PHE A 105 -8.61 -5.74 12.24
N VAL A 106 -7.50 -6.27 11.73
CA VAL A 106 -6.80 -7.40 12.37
C VAL A 106 -6.22 -7.04 13.74
N PHE A 107 -5.69 -5.84 13.91
CA PHE A 107 -5.01 -5.43 15.16
C PHE A 107 -5.94 -4.76 16.19
N ASN A 108 -7.17 -4.38 15.83
CA ASN A 108 -8.14 -3.77 16.76
C ASN A 108 -9.39 -4.63 17.01
N LEU A 109 -9.46 -5.85 16.45
CA LEU A 109 -10.37 -6.93 16.85
C LEU A 109 -9.70 -7.82 17.89
#